data_AF-A0A0G2IAW2-F1
#
_entry.id   AF-A0A0G2IAW2-F1
#
_cell.length_a   1.000
_cell.length_b   1.000
_cell.length_c   1.000
_cell.angle_alpha   90.00
_cell.angle_beta   90.00
_cell.angle_gamma   90.00
#
_symmetry.space_group_name_H-M   'P 1'
#
loop_
_entity.id
_entity.type
_entity.pdbx_description
1 polymer ?
#
loop_
_entity_poly.entity_id
_entity_poly.type
_entity_poly.pdbx_seq_one_letter_code
_entity_poly.pdbx_strand_id
1 'polypeptide(L)'
;MESHPLRFPCLLSVTRPTKQSNLDFCLASQNGAVQFRIQSNKTAGPTWEDVKWRVEKCSLEVKLPRGFALATQCRSQDFKVLWGMQDFNAKSLATLQPRKEEEIVFKSTLRSFQYFDSNAQSATFPREAVRACDIGLFEKILKESSPTGQRSYHRGFRLAVVTGPSTKVLSAVNHVYNPQTPVQFGFLRGEQNEPALLLRFDDGNSSGRMVMAFNDEPERLRFHSILVGTNVQHDVKVHSEVPITGFALSQNVRLGPMKGFSQLPWSRVRIINEDTEDEIPETVLSEKLKIVVDFKCGTITDRVNVEPGELKLRLPVKDKLSLSILRQPQKDMTIALSESQVPKQTPEVMHQALQLTSRSPSVRTLTFTSQRNLHEFQEALTGFKVLFDGIAATLAISRRRMVVPIYKKWEAGATRIQVVQSENIIQVLAFFEDFHHGESMSFPLKPTDVFEAVSRNKLAGIKIDDAKFPLPRRPEGHEESADDLAFVCLDLPEIPGEHDDITILFDSEEGECYDPHVKRVQNG
;
A
#
# COMPACT_ATOMS: atom_id res chain seq x y z
N MET A 1 -15.34 47.22 -49.06
CA MET A 1 -13.98 47.71 -48.78
C MET A 1 -13.15 46.53 -48.34
N GLU A 2 -12.19 46.10 -49.16
CA GLU A 2 -11.24 45.06 -48.77
C GLU A 2 -10.32 45.63 -47.69
N SER A 3 -10.41 45.09 -46.48
CA SER A 3 -9.56 45.49 -45.35
C SER A 3 -8.12 45.09 -45.66
N HIS A 4 -7.32 46.05 -46.11
CA HIS A 4 -5.90 45.83 -46.36
C HIS A 4 -5.19 45.57 -45.02
N PRO A 5 -4.42 44.49 -44.88
CA PRO A 5 -3.72 44.19 -43.63
C PRO A 5 -2.63 45.23 -43.38
N LEU A 6 -2.75 45.98 -42.29
CA LEU A 6 -1.71 46.89 -41.82
C LEU A 6 -0.52 46.06 -41.32
N ARG A 7 0.69 46.41 -41.77
CA ARG A 7 1.93 45.71 -41.41
C ARG A 7 2.86 46.67 -40.69
N PHE A 8 3.36 46.24 -39.54
CA PHE A 8 4.30 47.01 -38.73
C PHE A 8 5.54 46.14 -38.43
N PRO A 9 6.76 46.69 -38.52
CA PRO A 9 7.93 46.02 -37.98
C PRO A 9 7.84 46.02 -36.45
N CYS A 10 7.90 44.82 -35.86
CA CYS A 10 7.74 44.61 -34.43
C CYS A 10 8.89 43.79 -33.84
N LEU A 11 9.17 44.05 -32.57
CA LEU A 11 10.00 43.22 -31.72
C LEU A 11 9.09 42.32 -30.89
N LEU A 12 9.42 41.02 -30.82
CA LEU A 12 8.79 40.08 -29.90
C LEU A 12 9.82 39.67 -28.85
N SER A 13 9.50 39.92 -27.59
CA SER A 13 10.32 39.56 -26.44
C SER A 13 9.60 38.54 -25.59
N VAL A 14 10.33 37.52 -25.12
CA VAL A 14 9.80 36.50 -24.20
C VAL A 14 10.34 36.80 -22.81
N THR A 15 9.44 36.87 -21.83
CA THR A 15 9.78 37.12 -20.43
C THR A 15 9.19 36.03 -19.54
N ARG A 16 9.93 35.60 -18.51
CA ARG A 16 9.42 34.73 -17.45
C ARG A 16 9.13 35.58 -16.20
N PRO A 17 7.86 35.84 -15.85
CA PRO A 17 7.53 36.62 -14.67
C PRO A 17 7.96 35.89 -13.39
N THR A 18 8.49 36.61 -12.41
CA THR A 18 8.95 36.01 -11.14
C THR A 18 7.81 35.52 -10.24
N LYS A 19 6.56 35.89 -10.55
CA LYS A 19 5.36 35.56 -9.79
C LYS A 19 4.41 34.60 -10.52
N GLN A 20 4.72 34.20 -11.75
CA GLN A 20 3.85 33.34 -12.58
C GLN A 20 4.68 32.27 -13.28
N SER A 21 4.11 31.08 -13.42
CA SER A 21 4.84 29.93 -13.98
C SER A 21 4.83 29.88 -15.51
N ASN A 22 3.89 30.58 -16.16
CA ASN A 22 3.80 30.70 -17.61
C ASN A 22 4.74 31.77 -18.16
N LEU A 23 5.06 31.66 -19.45
CA LEU A 23 5.78 32.69 -20.18
C LEU A 23 4.85 33.83 -20.60
N ASP A 24 5.40 35.04 -20.61
CA ASP A 24 4.77 36.23 -21.17
C ASP A 24 5.45 36.58 -22.50
N PHE A 25 4.66 36.74 -23.56
CA PHE A 25 5.15 37.21 -24.86
C PHE A 25 4.75 38.66 -25.03
N CYS A 26 5.74 39.56 -25.10
CA CYS A 26 5.53 40.99 -25.30
C CYS A 26 5.83 41.35 -26.76
N LEU A 27 4.84 41.88 -27.48
CA LEU A 27 5.04 42.44 -28.82
C LEU A 27 4.99 43.96 -28.74
N ALA A 28 5.98 44.62 -29.35
CA ALA A 28 6.00 46.07 -29.52
C ALA A 28 6.43 46.46 -30.94
N SER A 29 5.70 47.37 -31.59
CA SER A 29 6.15 48.00 -32.85
C SER A 29 7.24 49.04 -32.57
N GLN A 30 8.13 49.28 -33.55
CA GLN A 30 9.24 50.23 -33.39
C GLN A 30 8.79 51.66 -33.05
N ASN A 31 7.61 52.07 -33.55
CA ASN A 31 7.01 53.38 -33.31
C ASN A 31 6.07 53.40 -32.09
N GLY A 32 5.97 52.30 -31.34
CA GLY A 32 5.12 52.18 -30.16
C GLY A 32 3.61 52.13 -30.44
N ALA A 33 3.17 52.17 -31.69
CA ALA A 33 1.75 52.15 -32.07
C ALA A 33 1.04 50.83 -31.74
N VAL A 34 1.77 49.71 -31.73
CA VAL A 34 1.25 48.40 -31.33
C VAL A 34 2.06 47.92 -30.14
N GLN A 35 1.41 47.74 -29.00
CA GLN A 35 2.00 47.14 -27.81
C GLN A 35 0.98 46.18 -27.20
N PHE A 36 1.33 44.91 -27.08
CA PHE A 36 0.49 43.97 -26.35
C PHE A 36 1.31 42.87 -25.70
N ARG A 37 0.70 42.20 -24.74
CA ARG A 37 1.28 41.07 -24.02
C ARG A 37 0.32 39.89 -24.05
N ILE A 38 0.81 38.73 -24.43
CA ILE A 38 0.16 37.44 -24.20
C ILE A 38 0.65 36.95 -22.84
N GLN A 39 -0.27 36.70 -21.91
CA GLN A 39 0.04 36.37 -20.53
C GLN A 39 -1.04 35.47 -19.91
N SER A 40 -0.89 35.09 -18.65
CA SER A 40 -1.86 34.23 -17.96
C SER A 40 -3.11 34.96 -17.47
N ASN A 41 -3.02 36.28 -17.26
CA ASN A 41 -4.10 37.05 -16.64
C ASN A 41 -5.12 37.55 -17.67
N LYS A 42 -6.31 36.92 -17.72
CA LYS A 42 -7.43 37.28 -18.61
C LYS A 42 -7.90 38.73 -18.44
N THR A 43 -7.77 39.33 -17.26
CA THR A 43 -8.23 40.72 -17.04
C THR A 43 -7.23 41.75 -17.57
N ALA A 44 -5.97 41.36 -17.81
CA ALA A 44 -4.90 42.25 -18.23
C ALA A 44 -4.59 42.16 -19.73
N GLY A 45 -5.26 41.28 -20.48
CA GLY A 45 -5.11 41.20 -21.93
C GLY A 45 -5.33 39.79 -22.50
N PRO A 46 -4.91 39.56 -23.76
CA PRO A 46 -4.97 38.26 -24.41
C PRO A 46 -4.21 37.20 -23.64
N THR A 47 -4.76 35.98 -23.64
CA THR A 47 -4.16 34.82 -23.00
C THR A 47 -3.79 33.75 -24.01
N TRP A 48 -3.13 32.69 -23.54
CA TRP A 48 -2.78 31.55 -24.38
C TRP A 48 -3.98 30.83 -24.99
N GLU A 49 -5.20 31.02 -24.46
CA GLU A 49 -6.45 30.52 -25.07
C GLU A 49 -6.85 31.30 -26.34
N ASP A 50 -6.41 32.57 -26.45
CA ASP A 50 -6.72 33.46 -27.58
C ASP A 50 -5.75 33.27 -28.76
N VAL A 51 -4.73 32.42 -28.58
CA VAL A 51 -3.61 32.24 -29.48
C VAL A 51 -3.78 30.99 -30.33
N LYS A 52 -3.63 31.15 -31.64
CA LYS A 52 -3.58 30.06 -32.61
C LYS A 52 -2.23 30.07 -33.35
N TRP A 53 -1.49 29.00 -33.19
CA TRP A 53 -0.23 28.79 -33.89
C TRP A 53 -0.48 28.26 -35.30
N ARG A 54 0.13 28.89 -36.31
CA ARG A 54 0.03 28.50 -37.72
C ARG A 54 1.40 28.06 -38.21
N VAL A 55 1.71 26.78 -37.98
CA VAL A 55 3.02 26.18 -38.31
C VAL A 55 3.37 26.36 -39.79
N GLU A 56 2.42 26.11 -40.69
CA GLU A 56 2.60 26.24 -42.15
C GLU A 56 2.99 27.66 -42.58
N LYS A 57 2.51 28.68 -41.85
CA LYS A 57 2.75 30.09 -42.18
C LYS A 57 3.86 30.73 -41.34
N CYS A 58 4.46 29.96 -40.42
CA CYS A 58 5.38 30.47 -39.39
C CYS A 58 4.80 31.70 -38.67
N SER A 59 3.50 31.67 -38.32
CA SER A 59 2.82 32.82 -37.74
C SER A 59 2.03 32.50 -36.47
N LEU A 60 1.97 33.49 -35.59
CA LEU A 60 1.18 33.50 -34.36
C LEU A 60 -0.06 34.37 -34.56
N GLU A 61 -1.25 33.77 -34.59
CA GLU A 61 -2.52 34.50 -34.69
C GLU A 61 -3.11 34.71 -33.29
N VAL A 62 -3.35 35.95 -32.90
CA VAL A 62 -3.97 36.31 -31.62
C VAL A 62 -5.34 36.91 -31.92
N LYS A 63 -6.39 36.31 -31.35
CA LYS A 63 -7.74 36.89 -31.40
C LYS A 63 -7.82 38.02 -30.38
N LEU A 64 -8.34 39.16 -30.82
CA LEU A 64 -8.54 40.33 -29.97
C LEU A 64 -10.05 40.61 -29.83
N PRO A 65 -10.46 41.37 -28.80
CA PRO A 65 -11.85 41.79 -28.66
C PRO A 65 -12.39 42.48 -29.91
N ARG A 66 -13.71 42.43 -30.11
CA ARG A 66 -14.42 43.09 -31.22
C ARG A 66 -14.04 42.57 -32.62
N GLY A 67 -13.55 41.33 -32.72
CA GLY A 67 -13.31 40.65 -34.00
C GLY A 67 -12.00 41.02 -34.69
N PHE A 68 -11.14 41.82 -34.05
CA PHE A 68 -9.79 42.06 -34.56
C PHE A 68 -8.93 40.80 -34.40
N ALA A 69 -8.03 40.57 -35.35
CA ALA A 69 -7.03 39.51 -35.28
C ALA A 69 -5.66 40.08 -35.62
N LEU A 70 -4.67 39.71 -34.84
CA LEU A 70 -3.28 40.08 -35.08
C LEU A 70 -2.50 38.84 -35.49
N ALA A 71 -1.77 38.91 -36.59
CA ALA A 71 -0.91 37.85 -37.05
C ALA A 71 0.56 38.30 -37.00
N THR A 72 1.33 37.75 -36.07
CA THR A 72 2.77 37.96 -36.01
C THR A 72 3.44 36.96 -36.95
N GLN A 73 4.03 37.45 -38.04
CA GLN A 73 4.76 36.62 -38.97
C GLN A 73 6.24 36.56 -38.57
N CYS A 74 6.74 35.35 -38.33
CA CYS A 74 8.10 35.10 -37.87
C CYS A 74 8.95 34.49 -39.01
N ARG A 75 10.26 34.62 -38.92
CA ARG A 75 11.16 33.77 -39.71
C ARG A 75 11.01 32.32 -39.23
N SER A 76 11.27 31.36 -40.11
CA SER A 76 11.09 29.93 -39.78
C SER A 76 11.88 29.50 -38.52
N GLN A 77 13.12 29.97 -38.38
CA GLN A 77 13.96 29.65 -37.22
C GLN A 77 13.39 30.26 -35.92
N ASP A 78 13.02 31.53 -35.93
CA ASP A 78 12.46 32.23 -34.77
C ASP A 78 11.12 31.59 -34.34
N PHE A 79 10.28 31.23 -35.31
CA PHE A 79 9.03 30.54 -35.05
C PHE A 79 9.25 29.21 -34.32
N LYS A 80 10.22 28.40 -34.78
CA LYS A 80 10.56 27.12 -34.14
C LYS A 80 11.03 27.31 -32.70
N VAL A 81 11.81 28.36 -32.42
CA VAL A 81 12.27 28.68 -31.07
C VAL A 81 11.11 29.08 -30.17
N LEU A 82 10.25 30.01 -30.61
CA LEU A 82 9.10 30.48 -29.84
C LEU A 82 8.10 29.37 -29.55
N TRP A 83 7.77 28.56 -30.57
CA TRP A 83 6.92 27.39 -30.41
C TRP A 83 7.54 26.39 -29.44
N GLY A 84 8.83 26.09 -29.60
CA GLY A 84 9.56 25.17 -28.72
C GLY A 84 9.55 25.61 -27.26
N MET A 85 9.75 26.91 -26.99
CA MET A 85 9.68 27.47 -25.63
C MET A 85 8.29 27.30 -25.02
N GLN A 86 7.23 27.61 -25.77
CA GLN A 86 5.86 27.53 -25.26
C GLN A 86 5.39 26.07 -25.08
N ASP A 87 5.69 25.20 -26.05
CA ASP A 87 5.39 23.77 -25.98
C ASP A 87 6.11 23.12 -24.80
N PHE A 88 7.39 23.44 -24.60
CA PHE A 88 8.15 22.96 -23.46
C PHE A 88 7.62 23.49 -22.12
N ASN A 89 7.22 24.77 -22.05
CA ASN A 89 6.60 25.34 -20.85
C ASN A 89 5.28 24.65 -20.50
N ALA A 90 4.37 24.53 -21.48
CA ALA A 90 3.09 23.85 -21.30
C ALA A 90 3.27 22.38 -20.87
N LYS A 91 4.18 21.64 -21.50
CA LYS A 91 4.49 20.24 -21.15
C LYS A 91 5.08 20.12 -19.74
N SER A 92 5.99 21.01 -19.37
CA SER A 92 6.60 21.02 -18.03
C SER A 92 5.58 21.34 -16.94
N LEU A 93 4.66 22.29 -17.16
CA LEU A 93 3.60 22.58 -16.19
C LEU A 93 2.53 21.48 -16.14
N ALA A 94 2.26 20.82 -17.27
CA ALA A 94 1.35 19.68 -17.32
C ALA A 94 1.85 18.48 -16.51
N THR A 95 3.15 18.36 -16.20
CA THR A 95 3.62 17.28 -15.31
C THR A 95 3.14 17.42 -13.88
N LEU A 96 2.73 18.62 -13.44
CA LEU A 96 2.12 18.87 -12.13
C LEU A 96 0.60 18.65 -12.13
N GLN A 97 0.04 18.11 -13.21
CA GLN A 97 -1.35 17.69 -13.29
C GLN A 97 -1.46 16.16 -13.19
N PRO A 98 -2.56 15.63 -12.64
CA PRO A 98 -2.80 14.20 -12.59
C PRO A 98 -3.03 13.66 -14.02
N ARG A 99 -2.51 12.47 -14.29
CA ARG A 99 -2.81 11.73 -15.52
C ARG A 99 -4.09 10.90 -15.33
N LYS A 100 -4.50 10.19 -16.39
CA LYS A 100 -5.51 9.14 -16.26
C LYS A 100 -5.03 8.11 -15.21
N GLU A 101 -5.94 7.66 -14.35
CA GLU A 101 -5.66 6.70 -13.27
C GLU A 101 -4.68 7.22 -12.20
N GLU A 102 -4.55 8.55 -12.08
CA GLU A 102 -3.78 9.19 -11.02
C GLU A 102 -4.62 10.14 -10.18
N GLU A 103 -4.37 10.16 -8.88
CA GLU A 103 -4.96 11.11 -7.93
C GLU A 103 -3.87 11.92 -7.23
N ILE A 104 -4.11 13.21 -7.01
CA ILE A 104 -3.15 14.08 -6.31
C ILE A 104 -3.27 13.82 -4.81
N VAL A 105 -2.24 13.24 -4.20
CA VAL A 105 -2.22 12.95 -2.76
C VAL A 105 -1.40 13.96 -1.97
N PHE A 106 -0.48 14.67 -2.63
CA PHE A 106 0.31 15.73 -2.03
C PHE A 106 0.70 16.78 -3.07
N LYS A 107 0.62 18.05 -2.70
CA LYS A 107 1.11 19.17 -3.50
C LYS A 107 1.64 20.25 -2.58
N SER A 108 2.82 20.80 -2.90
CA SER A 108 3.42 21.90 -2.14
C SER A 108 4.44 22.67 -2.98
N THR A 109 5.03 23.70 -2.39
CA THR A 109 6.21 24.43 -2.89
C THR A 109 7.36 24.21 -1.89
N LEU A 110 8.44 23.62 -2.37
CA LEU A 110 9.65 23.32 -1.59
C LEU A 110 10.47 24.58 -1.36
N ARG A 111 11.10 24.69 -0.18
CA ARG A 111 12.09 25.74 0.11
C ARG A 111 13.28 25.63 -0.84
N SER A 112 13.73 24.40 -1.05
CA SER A 112 14.89 24.08 -1.88
C SER A 112 14.77 22.65 -2.43
N PHE A 113 15.27 22.44 -3.64
CA PHE A 113 15.32 21.15 -4.30
C PHE A 113 16.66 20.95 -5.00
N GLN A 114 17.29 19.80 -4.79
CA GLN A 114 18.53 19.40 -5.46
C GLN A 114 18.31 18.06 -6.16
N TYR A 115 18.82 17.97 -7.39
CA TYR A 115 18.68 16.80 -8.25
C TYR A 115 20.04 16.26 -8.67
N PHE A 116 20.32 15.01 -8.31
CA PHE A 116 21.55 14.31 -8.63
C PHE A 116 21.24 13.13 -9.53
N ASP A 117 21.57 13.26 -10.82
CA ASP A 117 21.44 12.18 -11.81
C ASP A 117 22.81 11.52 -12.04
N SER A 118 22.84 10.19 -12.12
CA SER A 118 24.02 9.44 -12.52
C SER A 118 24.34 9.62 -14.01
N ASN A 119 23.34 9.92 -14.84
CA ASN A 119 23.55 10.18 -16.25
C ASN A 119 23.93 11.65 -16.47
N ALA A 120 25.22 11.89 -16.73
CA ALA A 120 25.74 13.24 -16.95
C ALA A 120 25.19 13.93 -18.22
N GLN A 121 24.64 13.15 -19.17
CA GLN A 121 24.13 13.65 -20.46
C GLN A 121 22.62 13.93 -20.44
N SER A 122 21.86 13.44 -19.45
CA SER A 122 20.42 13.66 -19.29
C SER A 122 20.06 14.93 -18.52
N ALA A 123 21.06 15.66 -18.00
CA ALA A 123 20.89 16.71 -17.00
C ALA A 123 19.99 17.86 -17.49
N THR A 124 18.68 17.65 -17.33
CA THR A 124 17.61 18.60 -17.68
C THR A 124 17.33 19.55 -16.51
N PHE A 125 17.81 19.22 -15.30
CA PHE A 125 17.61 19.99 -14.07
C PHE A 125 18.94 20.58 -13.55
N PRO A 126 18.95 21.80 -12.96
CA PRO A 126 20.15 22.38 -12.35
C PRO A 126 20.77 21.47 -11.28
N ARG A 127 22.10 21.41 -11.23
CA ARG A 127 22.84 20.63 -10.21
C ARG A 127 22.84 21.30 -8.83
N GLU A 128 22.73 22.62 -8.81
CA GLU A 128 22.68 23.42 -7.59
C GLU A 128 21.28 23.43 -6.99
N ALA A 129 21.18 23.85 -5.73
CA ALA A 129 19.91 23.93 -5.03
C ALA A 129 18.99 25.00 -5.63
N VAL A 130 17.80 24.59 -6.09
CA VAL A 130 16.80 25.48 -6.69
C VAL A 130 15.68 25.74 -5.69
N ARG A 131 15.43 27.02 -5.42
CA ARG A 131 14.38 27.45 -4.47
C ARG A 131 12.99 27.46 -5.09
N ALA A 132 11.98 27.37 -4.23
CA ALA A 132 10.57 27.54 -4.58
C ALA A 132 10.11 26.61 -5.72
N CYS A 133 10.60 25.37 -5.75
CA CYS A 133 10.15 24.38 -6.73
C CYS A 133 8.77 23.85 -6.34
N ASP A 134 7.88 23.76 -7.31
CA ASP A 134 6.55 23.15 -7.11
C ASP A 134 6.68 21.64 -7.21
N ILE A 135 6.12 20.93 -6.23
CA ILE A 135 6.15 19.47 -6.11
C ILE A 135 4.72 18.92 -6.11
N GLY A 136 4.52 17.80 -6.81
CA GLY A 136 3.29 17.02 -6.79
C GLY A 136 3.58 15.53 -6.67
N LEU A 137 2.90 14.85 -5.74
CA LEU A 137 2.87 13.41 -5.62
C LEU A 137 1.50 12.90 -6.08
N PHE A 138 1.51 11.98 -7.02
CA PHE A 138 0.32 11.42 -7.65
C PHE A 138 0.27 9.93 -7.39
N GLU A 139 -0.77 9.45 -6.71
CA GLU A 139 -1.00 8.02 -6.51
C GLU A 139 -1.58 7.42 -7.77
N LYS A 140 -1.03 6.29 -8.22
CA LYS A 140 -1.59 5.52 -9.34
C LYS A 140 -2.59 4.51 -8.80
N ILE A 141 -3.80 4.55 -9.31
CA ILE A 141 -4.90 3.68 -8.88
C ILE A 141 -5.42 2.90 -10.08
N LEU A 142 -5.30 1.58 -10.02
CA LEU A 142 -5.95 0.68 -10.97
C LEU A 142 -7.34 0.35 -10.46
N LYS A 143 -8.37 0.63 -11.27
CA LYS A 143 -9.73 0.18 -10.99
C LYS A 143 -10.03 -1.09 -11.77
N GLU A 144 -10.40 -2.16 -11.09
CA GLU A 144 -10.71 -3.46 -11.66
C GLU A 144 -12.14 -3.86 -11.30
N SER A 145 -12.85 -4.48 -12.24
CA SER A 145 -14.21 -4.96 -11.98
C SER A 145 -14.13 -6.39 -11.47
N SER A 146 -14.59 -6.61 -10.25
CA SER A 146 -14.73 -7.94 -9.64
C SER A 146 -16.21 -8.34 -9.54
N PRO A 147 -16.54 -9.62 -9.29
CA PRO A 147 -17.91 -10.05 -9.04
C PRO A 147 -18.59 -9.33 -7.87
N THR A 148 -17.80 -8.88 -6.88
CA THR A 148 -18.28 -8.15 -5.69
C THR A 148 -18.33 -6.64 -5.88
N GLY A 149 -18.00 -6.13 -7.07
CA GLY A 149 -18.04 -4.71 -7.40
C GLY A 149 -16.73 -4.17 -7.98
N GLN A 150 -16.68 -2.87 -8.19
CA GLN A 150 -15.46 -2.21 -8.66
C GLN A 150 -14.49 -2.05 -7.48
N ARG A 151 -13.24 -2.46 -7.67
CA ARG A 151 -12.17 -2.39 -6.67
C ARG A 151 -11.01 -1.51 -7.13
N SER A 152 -10.41 -0.79 -6.20
CA SER A 152 -9.29 0.12 -6.41
C SER A 152 -8.00 -0.45 -5.83
N TYR A 153 -6.94 -0.50 -6.64
CA TYR A 153 -5.64 -1.03 -6.25
C TYR A 153 -4.55 0.01 -6.42
N HIS A 154 -3.76 0.20 -5.37
CA HIS A 154 -2.56 1.03 -5.41
C HIS A 154 -1.53 0.44 -6.40
N ARG A 155 -0.95 1.29 -7.27
CA ARG A 155 0.08 0.91 -8.26
C ARG A 155 1.32 1.79 -8.20
N GLY A 156 1.59 2.37 -7.04
CA GLY A 156 2.75 3.22 -6.79
C GLY A 156 2.44 4.70 -6.92
N PHE A 157 3.50 5.48 -7.03
CA PHE A 157 3.42 6.93 -7.15
C PHE A 157 4.15 7.45 -8.36
N ARG A 158 3.74 8.62 -8.81
CA ARG A 158 4.52 9.49 -9.66
C ARG A 158 4.87 10.75 -8.88
N LEU A 159 6.14 11.12 -8.87
CA LEU A 159 6.63 12.34 -8.26
C LEU A 159 7.05 13.30 -9.36
N ALA A 160 6.47 14.50 -9.39
CA ALA A 160 6.88 15.56 -10.31
C ALA A 160 7.36 16.79 -9.55
N VAL A 161 8.45 17.38 -10.03
CA VAL A 161 9.01 18.62 -9.50
C VAL A 161 9.32 19.57 -10.65
N VAL A 162 8.90 20.83 -10.53
CA VAL A 162 9.13 21.88 -11.53
C VAL A 162 9.80 23.07 -10.87
N THR A 163 10.81 23.64 -11.53
CA THR A 163 11.50 24.85 -11.04
C THR A 163 10.53 26.00 -10.82
N GLY A 164 10.72 26.75 -9.74
CA GLY A 164 9.90 27.91 -9.41
C GLY A 164 9.98 29.05 -10.43
N PRO A 165 9.05 30.01 -10.38
CA PRO A 165 8.97 31.14 -11.33
C PRO A 165 10.15 32.10 -11.24
N SER A 166 10.88 32.12 -10.12
CA SER A 166 12.09 32.92 -9.93
C SER A 166 13.34 32.33 -10.59
N THR A 167 13.32 31.05 -10.99
CA THR A 167 14.43 30.41 -11.69
C THR A 167 14.41 30.81 -13.17
N LYS A 168 15.56 31.20 -13.73
CA LYS A 168 15.61 31.61 -15.15
C LYS A 168 15.32 30.43 -16.10
N VAL A 169 15.90 29.27 -15.82
CA VAL A 169 15.72 28.06 -16.63
C VAL A 169 14.52 27.29 -16.10
N LEU A 170 13.58 26.95 -16.98
CA LEU A 170 12.49 26.05 -16.64
C LEU A 170 13.02 24.62 -16.75
N SER A 171 12.94 23.87 -15.67
CA SER A 171 13.23 22.44 -15.65
C SER A 171 12.12 21.70 -14.93
N ALA A 172 11.87 20.48 -15.37
CA ALA A 172 10.93 19.57 -14.74
C ALA A 172 11.57 18.18 -14.65
N VAL A 173 11.37 17.50 -13.53
CA VAL A 173 11.71 16.09 -13.33
C VAL A 173 10.47 15.32 -12.94
N ASN A 174 10.44 14.04 -13.31
CA ASN A 174 9.29 13.18 -13.11
C ASN A 174 9.75 11.74 -12.93
N HIS A 175 9.51 11.16 -11.76
CA HIS A 175 9.96 9.82 -11.40
C HIS A 175 8.79 8.93 -11.01
N VAL A 176 8.90 7.63 -11.30
CA VAL A 176 7.87 6.65 -10.95
C VAL A 176 8.39 5.73 -9.84
N TYR A 177 7.66 5.72 -8.73
CA TYR A 177 7.90 4.82 -7.62
C TYR A 177 6.99 3.60 -7.76
N ASN A 178 7.54 2.52 -8.33
CA ASN A 178 6.83 1.24 -8.47
C ASN A 178 6.83 0.50 -7.12
N PRO A 179 5.70 -0.06 -6.65
CA PRO A 179 5.67 -0.86 -5.42
C PRO A 179 6.63 -2.06 -5.44
N GLN A 180 7.05 -2.49 -6.64
CA GLN A 180 7.99 -3.58 -6.86
C GLN A 180 9.46 -3.24 -6.59
N THR A 181 9.75 -1.99 -6.24
CA THR A 181 11.10 -1.52 -5.90
C THR A 181 11.05 -0.85 -4.53
N PRO A 182 11.99 -1.17 -3.61
CA PRO A 182 11.96 -0.58 -2.28
C PRO A 182 12.24 0.93 -2.35
N VAL A 183 11.46 1.69 -1.59
CA VAL A 183 11.63 3.14 -1.43
C VAL A 183 12.83 3.39 -0.53
N GLN A 184 13.91 3.96 -1.08
CA GLN A 184 15.09 4.32 -0.29
C GLN A 184 15.07 5.82 0.02
N PHE A 185 15.13 6.16 1.31
CA PHE A 185 15.01 7.53 1.78
C PHE A 185 16.05 7.86 2.86
N GLY A 186 16.19 9.15 3.19
CA GLY A 186 16.96 9.60 4.34
C GLY A 186 16.43 10.92 4.89
N PHE A 187 16.21 10.99 6.20
CA PHE A 187 15.89 12.26 6.85
C PHE A 187 17.16 13.08 7.03
N LEU A 188 17.16 14.29 6.46
CA LEU A 188 18.27 15.23 6.50
C LEU A 188 17.83 16.54 7.14
N ARG A 189 18.82 17.36 7.50
CA ARG A 189 18.65 18.79 7.79
C ARG A 189 19.43 19.55 6.73
N GLY A 190 18.79 20.53 6.08
CA GLY A 190 19.49 21.41 5.12
C GLY A 190 20.40 22.40 5.82
N GLU A 191 21.07 23.26 5.06
CA GLU A 191 22.07 24.20 5.57
C GLU A 191 21.52 25.18 6.62
N GLN A 192 20.23 25.54 6.50
CA GLN A 192 19.52 26.40 7.44
C GLN A 192 18.73 25.62 8.50
N ASN A 193 19.11 24.36 8.74
CA ASN A 193 18.39 23.42 9.62
C ASN A 193 16.95 23.10 9.18
N GLU A 194 16.65 23.39 7.91
CA GLU A 194 15.37 23.09 7.27
C GLU A 194 15.14 21.56 7.18
N PRO A 195 13.90 21.10 7.38
CA PRO A 195 13.58 19.67 7.32
C PRO A 195 13.71 19.18 5.88
N ALA A 196 14.68 18.31 5.62
CA ALA A 196 14.95 17.78 4.30
C ALA A 196 14.71 16.26 4.23
N LEU A 197 14.31 15.80 3.05
CA LEU A 197 14.16 14.40 2.71
C LEU A 197 15.02 14.08 1.50
N LEU A 198 15.92 13.13 1.65
CA LEU A 198 16.58 12.46 0.54
C LEU A 198 15.70 11.33 0.05
N LEU A 199 15.53 11.24 -1.27
CA LEU A 199 14.78 10.16 -1.90
C LEU A 199 15.55 9.66 -3.13
N ARG A 200 15.79 8.35 -3.20
CA ARG A 200 16.42 7.73 -4.36
C ARG A 200 15.39 7.51 -5.47
N PHE A 201 15.81 7.57 -6.72
CA PHE A 201 15.00 7.15 -7.86
C PHE A 201 15.81 6.21 -8.77
N ASP A 202 15.11 5.35 -9.49
CA ASP A 202 15.65 4.47 -10.51
C ASP A 202 14.56 4.17 -11.54
N ASP A 203 14.68 4.78 -12.71
CA ASP A 203 13.73 4.60 -13.82
C ASP A 203 14.32 3.72 -14.94
N GLY A 204 15.38 2.93 -14.64
CA GLY A 204 16.07 2.04 -15.58
C GLY A 204 17.02 2.75 -16.56
N ASN A 205 16.63 3.91 -17.09
CA ASN A 205 17.48 4.74 -17.97
C ASN A 205 18.33 5.75 -17.17
N SER A 206 17.89 6.10 -15.97
CA SER A 206 18.54 7.05 -15.06
C SER A 206 18.27 6.62 -13.63
N SER A 207 19.30 6.70 -12.80
CA SER A 207 19.18 6.50 -11.36
C SER A 207 19.90 7.62 -10.62
N GLY A 208 19.47 7.92 -9.40
CA GLY A 208 20.02 9.06 -8.71
C GLY A 208 19.32 9.36 -7.39
N ARG A 209 19.52 10.58 -6.91
CA ARG A 209 18.97 11.04 -5.63
C ARG A 209 18.38 12.44 -5.78
N MET A 210 17.29 12.66 -5.06
CA MET A 210 16.65 13.96 -4.88
C MET A 210 16.78 14.37 -3.43
N VAL A 211 17.05 15.66 -3.18
CA VAL A 211 16.97 16.24 -1.84
C VAL A 211 15.93 17.34 -1.86
N MET A 212 14.87 17.17 -1.05
CA MET A 212 13.72 18.05 -0.96
C MET A 212 13.70 18.71 0.41
N ALA A 213 13.83 20.04 0.48
CA ALA A 213 13.67 20.81 1.72
C ALA A 213 12.25 21.37 1.82
N PHE A 214 11.55 20.99 2.88
CA PHE A 214 10.15 21.32 3.15
C PHE A 214 10.03 22.60 4.01
N ASN A 215 8.82 23.13 4.12
CA ASN A 215 8.57 24.33 4.91
C ASN A 215 8.73 24.07 6.40
N ASP A 216 8.25 22.91 6.86
CA ASP A 216 8.31 22.44 8.24
C ASP A 216 8.38 20.90 8.33
N GLU A 217 8.63 20.41 9.54
CA GLU A 217 8.80 18.99 9.82
C GLU A 217 7.50 18.17 9.65
N PRO A 218 6.32 18.66 10.09
CA PRO A 218 5.04 18.02 9.78
C PRO A 218 4.79 17.81 8.28
N GLU A 219 5.11 18.78 7.43
CA GLU A 219 4.93 18.67 5.98
C GLU A 219 5.84 17.57 5.38
N ARG A 220 7.12 17.53 5.79
CA ARG A 220 8.05 16.47 5.39
C ARG A 220 7.54 15.09 5.82
N LEU A 221 7.06 14.98 7.06
CA LEU A 221 6.55 13.72 7.62
C LEU A 221 5.27 13.28 6.90
N ARG A 222 4.38 14.21 6.55
CA ARG A 222 3.18 13.94 5.75
C ARG A 222 3.53 13.43 4.35
N PHE A 223 4.49 14.07 3.67
CA PHE A 223 4.95 13.58 2.36
C PHE A 223 5.50 12.16 2.48
N HIS A 224 6.37 11.91 3.46
CA HIS A 224 6.96 10.61 3.69
C HIS A 224 5.91 9.54 4.04
N SER A 225 4.99 9.81 4.97
CA SER A 225 3.97 8.86 5.39
C SER A 225 3.04 8.46 4.24
N ILE A 226 2.70 9.38 3.35
CA ILE A 226 1.91 9.10 2.14
C ILE A 226 2.70 8.16 1.23
N LEU A 227 3.97 8.51 0.93
CA LEU A 227 4.83 7.74 0.04
C LEU A 227 5.03 6.28 0.50
N VAL A 228 5.19 6.06 1.81
CA VAL A 228 5.40 4.71 2.38
C VAL A 228 4.09 4.02 2.78
N GLY A 229 2.94 4.68 2.63
CA GLY A 229 1.61 4.12 2.89
C GLY A 229 1.21 4.03 4.37
N THR A 230 1.88 4.75 5.27
CA THR A 230 1.60 4.75 6.72
C THR A 230 0.76 5.95 7.18
N ASN A 231 0.36 6.80 6.25
CA ASN A 231 -0.44 7.98 6.54
C ASN A 231 -1.85 7.61 7.01
N VAL A 232 -2.25 8.20 8.13
CA VAL A 232 -3.60 8.09 8.70
C VAL A 232 -4.30 9.43 8.46
N GLN A 233 -5.35 9.44 7.64
CA GLN A 233 -6.19 10.62 7.36
C GLN A 233 -7.52 10.50 8.14
N HIS A 234 -8.46 11.40 7.89
CA HIS A 234 -9.74 11.48 8.63
C HIS A 234 -10.66 10.27 8.40
N ASP A 235 -10.42 9.47 7.36
CA ASP A 235 -11.24 8.33 6.94
C ASP A 235 -10.63 6.97 7.31
N VAL A 236 -9.48 6.97 8.00
CA VAL A 236 -8.78 5.76 8.41
C VAL A 236 -8.28 5.89 9.84
N LYS A 237 -8.21 4.76 10.55
CA LYS A 237 -7.79 4.68 11.95
C LYS A 237 -6.86 3.50 12.17
N VAL A 238 -6.00 3.63 13.20
CA VAL A 238 -5.20 2.52 13.70
C VAL A 238 -6.08 1.69 14.65
N HIS A 239 -6.42 0.46 14.24
CA HIS A 239 -7.29 -0.45 15.00
C HIS A 239 -6.52 -1.31 16.00
N SER A 240 -5.25 -1.60 15.72
CA SER A 240 -4.33 -2.24 16.66
C SER A 240 -2.90 -1.78 16.41
N GLU A 241 -2.12 -1.68 17.49
CA GLU A 241 -0.69 -1.42 17.46
C GLU A 241 0.00 -2.26 18.53
N VAL A 242 0.72 -3.30 18.11
CA VAL A 242 1.36 -4.24 19.04
C VAL A 242 2.84 -4.45 18.75
N PRO A 243 3.68 -4.64 19.78
CA PRO A 243 5.10 -4.92 19.60
C PRO A 243 5.32 -6.35 19.06
N ILE A 244 6.31 -6.47 18.17
CA ILE A 244 6.72 -7.75 17.56
C ILE A 244 8.22 -7.97 17.75
N THR A 245 8.64 -9.23 17.76
CA THR A 245 10.04 -9.65 17.81
C THR A 245 10.55 -10.14 16.45
N GLY A 246 9.64 -10.50 15.54
CA GLY A 246 9.98 -11.09 14.27
C GLY A 246 8.96 -10.81 13.17
N PHE A 247 9.47 -10.62 11.96
CA PHE A 247 8.71 -10.75 10.72
C PHE A 247 9.52 -11.58 9.73
N ALA A 248 8.84 -12.49 9.05
CA ALA A 248 9.42 -13.36 8.03
C ALA A 248 8.50 -13.43 6.81
N LEU A 249 9.13 -13.61 5.65
CA LEU A 249 8.44 -13.79 4.38
C LEU A 249 8.95 -15.06 3.72
N SER A 250 8.04 -15.98 3.40
CA SER A 250 8.33 -17.27 2.76
C SER A 250 7.50 -17.45 1.49
N GLN A 251 7.97 -18.30 0.58
CA GLN A 251 7.20 -18.68 -0.61
C GLN A 251 6.02 -19.61 -0.27
N ASN A 252 6.19 -20.47 0.74
CA ASN A 252 5.14 -21.34 1.28
C ASN A 252 5.45 -21.69 2.74
N VAL A 253 4.55 -22.39 3.42
CA VAL A 253 4.70 -22.74 4.85
C VAL A 253 5.80 -23.78 5.11
N ARG A 254 6.12 -24.60 4.11
CA ARG A 254 7.10 -25.70 4.21
C ARG A 254 8.53 -25.24 3.93
N LEU A 255 8.69 -24.15 3.20
CA LEU A 255 9.97 -23.52 2.90
C LEU A 255 10.34 -22.53 4.01
N GLY A 256 11.62 -22.52 4.34
CA GLY A 256 12.17 -21.59 5.32
C GLY A 256 12.02 -20.12 4.89
N PRO A 257 12.14 -19.19 5.84
CA PRO A 257 12.01 -17.76 5.57
C PRO A 257 13.10 -17.27 4.63
N MET A 258 12.76 -16.28 3.81
CA MET A 258 13.74 -15.58 2.98
C MET A 258 14.83 -14.93 3.84
N LYS A 259 16.06 -14.99 3.33
CA LYS A 259 17.21 -14.36 3.99
C LYS A 259 17.02 -12.84 4.04
N GLY A 260 17.60 -12.20 5.06
CA GLY A 260 17.64 -10.74 5.21
C GLY A 260 16.55 -10.17 6.12
N PHE A 261 15.41 -10.83 6.28
CA PHE A 261 14.35 -10.37 7.20
C PHE A 261 14.69 -10.61 8.67
N SER A 262 15.30 -11.75 8.99
CA SER A 262 15.62 -12.13 10.38
C SER A 262 16.61 -11.20 11.09
N GLN A 263 17.37 -10.39 10.34
CA GLN A 263 18.37 -9.47 10.87
C GLN A 263 17.82 -8.05 11.10
N LEU A 264 16.59 -7.78 10.65
CA LEU A 264 16.00 -6.45 10.79
C LEU A 264 15.54 -6.24 12.25
N PRO A 265 15.79 -5.04 12.81
CA PRO A 265 15.39 -4.70 14.18
C PRO A 265 13.90 -4.35 14.23
N TRP A 266 13.06 -5.38 14.23
CA TRP A 266 11.60 -5.28 14.33
C TRP A 266 11.17 -4.52 15.58
N SER A 267 10.10 -3.73 15.46
CA SER A 267 9.60 -2.90 16.56
C SER A 267 8.13 -3.18 16.85
N ARG A 268 7.25 -2.98 15.87
CA ARG A 268 5.80 -3.10 16.05
C ARG A 268 5.11 -3.39 14.73
N VAL A 269 3.88 -3.89 14.83
CA VAL A 269 2.95 -4.01 13.71
C VAL A 269 1.67 -3.22 14.02
N ARG A 270 1.12 -2.58 13.00
CA ARG A 270 -0.12 -1.80 13.08
C ARG A 270 -1.12 -2.31 12.06
N ILE A 271 -2.38 -2.35 12.45
CA ILE A 271 -3.50 -2.52 11.54
C ILE A 271 -4.15 -1.15 11.33
N ILE A 272 -4.17 -0.69 10.08
CA ILE A 272 -4.85 0.54 9.68
C ILE A 272 -6.01 0.15 8.78
N ASN A 273 -7.22 0.61 9.07
CA ASN A 273 -8.40 0.38 8.24
C ASN A 273 -9.30 1.62 8.24
N GLU A 274 -10.42 1.57 7.52
CA GLU A 274 -11.46 2.59 7.56
C GLU A 274 -11.92 2.88 9.00
N ASP A 275 -12.25 4.15 9.25
CA ASP A 275 -12.85 4.58 10.51
C ASP A 275 -14.37 4.54 10.38
N THR A 276 -14.97 3.44 10.81
CA THR A 276 -16.43 3.29 10.93
C THR A 276 -16.83 3.65 12.36
N GLU A 277 -17.61 4.72 12.53
CA GLU A 277 -18.16 5.07 13.84
C GLU A 277 -19.12 3.95 14.30
N ASP A 278 -18.79 3.30 15.43
CA ASP A 278 -19.59 2.29 16.16
C ASP A 278 -19.79 0.89 15.53
N GLU A 279 -19.20 0.59 14.37
CA GLU A 279 -19.26 -0.74 13.74
C GLU A 279 -17.88 -1.41 13.63
N ILE A 280 -17.85 -2.76 13.68
CA ILE A 280 -16.64 -3.54 13.40
C ILE A 280 -16.27 -3.25 11.94
N PRO A 281 -15.07 -2.71 11.65
CA PRO A 281 -14.72 -2.31 10.30
C PRO A 281 -14.65 -3.54 9.39
N GLU A 282 -15.19 -3.42 8.18
CA GLU A 282 -15.09 -4.50 7.18
C GLU A 282 -13.61 -4.77 6.89
N THR A 283 -13.17 -6.03 7.06
CA THR A 283 -11.77 -6.43 6.85
C THR A 283 -11.60 -7.08 5.48
N VAL A 284 -12.54 -7.91 5.08
CA VAL A 284 -12.66 -8.48 3.73
C VAL A 284 -13.26 -7.44 2.80
N LEU A 285 -12.89 -7.43 1.52
CA LEU A 285 -13.27 -6.40 0.54
C LEU A 285 -12.81 -4.96 0.83
N SER A 286 -12.24 -4.67 2.00
CA SER A 286 -11.72 -3.34 2.32
C SER A 286 -10.58 -2.92 1.41
N GLU A 287 -10.73 -1.74 0.80
CA GLU A 287 -9.68 -1.09 0.00
C GLU A 287 -8.64 -0.36 0.88
N LYS A 288 -8.94 -0.17 2.17
CA LYS A 288 -8.16 0.66 3.10
C LYS A 288 -7.37 -0.15 4.13
N LEU A 289 -7.69 -1.44 4.31
CA LEU A 289 -7.04 -2.32 5.27
C LEU A 289 -5.55 -2.50 4.92
N LYS A 290 -4.68 -2.26 5.90
CA LYS A 290 -3.22 -2.32 5.78
C LYS A 290 -2.59 -2.94 7.01
N ILE A 291 -1.62 -3.82 6.79
CA ILE A 291 -0.67 -4.28 7.80
C ILE A 291 0.60 -3.45 7.63
N VAL A 292 0.95 -2.67 8.64
CA VAL A 292 2.18 -1.86 8.65
C VAL A 292 3.15 -2.42 9.67
N VAL A 293 4.28 -2.95 9.21
CA VAL A 293 5.36 -3.48 10.05
C VAL A 293 6.48 -2.45 10.13
N ASP A 294 6.73 -1.92 11.32
CA ASP A 294 7.79 -0.95 11.58
C ASP A 294 9.06 -1.65 12.11
N PHE A 295 10.22 -1.25 11.59
CA PHE A 295 11.53 -1.63 12.11
C PHE A 295 12.43 -0.38 12.17
N LYS A 296 13.51 -0.41 12.94
CA LYS A 296 14.33 0.79 13.26
C LYS A 296 14.72 1.64 12.03
N CYS A 297 14.98 0.98 10.90
CA CYS A 297 15.49 1.61 9.69
C CYS A 297 14.52 1.56 8.50
N GLY A 298 13.22 1.35 8.74
CA GLY A 298 12.25 1.29 7.64
C GLY A 298 10.87 0.79 8.03
N THR A 299 10.03 0.59 7.01
CA THR A 299 8.66 0.11 7.17
C THR A 299 8.28 -0.86 6.04
N ILE A 300 7.39 -1.80 6.33
CA ILE A 300 6.71 -2.63 5.33
C ILE A 300 5.22 -2.32 5.43
N THR A 301 4.61 -1.95 4.32
CA THR A 301 3.16 -1.71 4.22
C THR A 301 2.57 -2.74 3.27
N ASP A 302 1.77 -3.66 3.80
CA ASP A 302 1.03 -4.68 3.05
C ASP A 302 -0.45 -4.26 2.97
N ARG A 303 -0.99 -4.05 1.76
CA ARG A 303 -2.37 -3.59 1.53
C ARG A 303 -3.27 -4.82 1.39
N VAL A 304 -4.20 -5.00 2.31
CA VAL A 304 -5.01 -6.22 2.47
C VAL A 304 -6.33 -6.10 1.69
N ASN A 305 -6.25 -5.88 0.38
CA ASN A 305 -7.42 -5.79 -0.49
C ASN A 305 -7.81 -7.18 -1.02
N VAL A 306 -8.58 -7.95 -0.24
CA VAL A 306 -8.86 -9.39 -0.44
C VAL A 306 -10.33 -9.69 -0.73
N GLU A 307 -10.61 -10.70 -1.54
CA GLU A 307 -11.96 -11.26 -1.74
C GLU A 307 -12.32 -12.26 -0.62
N PRO A 308 -13.62 -12.57 -0.45
CA PRO A 308 -14.05 -13.63 0.46
C PRO A 308 -13.31 -14.95 0.18
N GLY A 309 -12.77 -15.58 1.22
CA GLY A 309 -11.99 -16.82 1.11
C GLY A 309 -10.48 -16.63 0.95
N GLU A 310 -9.99 -15.41 0.69
CA GLU A 310 -8.57 -15.17 0.42
C GLU A 310 -7.73 -14.85 1.67
N LEU A 311 -8.34 -14.31 2.74
CA LEU A 311 -7.65 -14.02 3.99
C LEU A 311 -7.52 -15.29 4.84
N LYS A 312 -6.42 -16.02 4.63
CA LYS A 312 -6.18 -17.30 5.31
C LYS A 312 -5.06 -17.19 6.36
N LEU A 313 -5.28 -17.82 7.51
CA LEU A 313 -4.41 -17.76 8.68
C LEU A 313 -3.94 -19.14 9.12
N ARG A 314 -2.74 -19.19 9.70
CA ARG A 314 -2.19 -20.39 10.34
C ARG A 314 -1.50 -20.03 11.65
N LEU A 315 -1.85 -20.77 12.69
CA LEU A 315 -1.20 -20.70 13.99
C LEU A 315 -0.32 -21.94 14.19
N PRO A 316 1.01 -21.80 14.32
CA PRO A 316 1.88 -22.92 14.63
C PRO A 316 1.52 -23.53 15.99
N VAL A 317 1.61 -24.86 16.09
CA VAL A 317 1.37 -25.60 17.34
C VAL A 317 2.53 -25.41 18.33
N LYS A 318 3.77 -25.43 17.83
CA LYS A 318 4.99 -25.28 18.64
C LYS A 318 5.27 -23.85 19.10
N ASP A 319 4.97 -22.89 18.24
CA ASP A 319 5.19 -21.47 18.50
C ASP A 319 3.87 -20.77 18.77
N LYS A 320 3.54 -20.64 20.06
CA LYS A 320 2.30 -20.01 20.52
C LYS A 320 2.24 -18.51 20.21
N LEU A 321 3.38 -17.88 19.97
CA LEU A 321 3.50 -16.43 19.76
C LEU A 321 3.64 -16.05 18.29
N SER A 322 3.44 -16.98 17.37
CA SER A 322 3.47 -16.69 15.94
C SER A 322 2.13 -16.87 15.25
N LEU A 323 1.89 -16.02 14.25
CA LEU A 323 0.75 -16.08 13.35
C LEU A 323 1.28 -15.93 11.92
N SER A 324 0.81 -16.80 11.03
CA SER A 324 1.15 -16.79 9.62
C SER A 324 -0.06 -16.43 8.77
N ILE A 325 0.14 -15.57 7.78
CA ILE A 325 -0.89 -15.07 6.86
C ILE A 325 -0.49 -15.53 5.46
N LEU A 326 -1.37 -16.27 4.80
CA LEU A 326 -1.21 -16.63 3.39
C LEU A 326 -1.78 -15.50 2.53
N ARG A 327 -1.00 -15.05 1.55
CA ARG A 327 -1.36 -13.95 0.65
C ARG A 327 -1.21 -14.40 -0.80
N GLN A 328 -2.19 -14.04 -1.61
CA GLN A 328 -2.12 -14.18 -3.07
C GLN A 328 -1.07 -13.23 -3.68
N PRO A 329 -0.65 -13.45 -4.94
CA PRO A 329 0.27 -12.54 -5.60
C PRO A 329 -0.27 -11.09 -5.62
N GLN A 330 0.52 -10.14 -5.13
CA GLN A 330 0.10 -8.75 -4.96
C GLN A 330 1.15 -7.75 -5.46
N LYS A 331 0.70 -6.63 -6.06
CA LYS A 331 1.61 -5.63 -6.65
C LYS A 331 1.57 -4.26 -5.98
N ASP A 332 1.09 -4.22 -4.75
CA ASP A 332 0.78 -3.01 -3.98
C ASP A 332 1.38 -3.03 -2.56
N MET A 333 2.22 -4.02 -2.26
CA MET A 333 3.07 -4.02 -1.07
C MET A 333 4.22 -3.00 -1.24
N THR A 334 4.55 -2.27 -0.18
CA THR A 334 5.61 -1.25 -0.19
C THR A 334 6.63 -1.54 0.90
N ILE A 335 7.91 -1.59 0.57
CA ILE A 335 9.02 -1.64 1.54
C ILE A 335 9.78 -0.33 1.45
N ALA A 336 9.97 0.35 2.58
CA ALA A 336 10.75 1.59 2.69
C ALA A 336 11.96 1.40 3.59
N LEU A 337 13.11 1.93 3.19
CA LEU A 337 14.41 1.74 3.85
C LEU A 337 15.14 3.07 4.00
N SER A 338 15.68 3.31 5.20
CA SER A 338 16.59 4.41 5.48
C SER A 338 17.98 4.10 4.93
N GLU A 339 18.39 4.81 3.87
CA GLU A 339 19.62 4.54 3.10
C GLU A 339 20.89 4.53 3.99
N SER A 340 20.95 5.38 5.00
CA SER A 340 22.12 5.50 5.88
C SER A 340 22.18 4.45 6.99
N GLN A 341 21.09 3.71 7.23
CA GLN A 341 20.95 2.81 8.37
C GLN A 341 20.83 1.34 7.97
N VAL A 342 20.80 1.03 6.68
CA VAL A 342 20.73 -0.34 6.17
C VAL A 342 22.04 -0.77 5.49
N PRO A 343 22.44 -2.05 5.61
CA PRO A 343 23.52 -2.61 4.80
C PRO A 343 23.28 -2.44 3.30
N LYS A 344 24.35 -2.31 2.51
CA LYS A 344 24.28 -2.08 1.06
C LYS A 344 23.55 -3.20 0.30
N GLN A 345 23.51 -4.42 0.84
CA GLN A 345 22.81 -5.54 0.22
C GLN A 345 21.31 -5.56 0.51
N THR A 346 20.84 -4.89 1.57
CA THR A 346 19.44 -4.96 2.01
C THR A 346 18.45 -4.49 0.95
N PRO A 347 18.66 -3.36 0.22
CA PRO A 347 17.71 -2.96 -0.82
C PRO A 347 17.52 -4.00 -1.92
N GLU A 348 18.58 -4.68 -2.34
CA GLU A 348 18.50 -5.73 -3.36
C GLU A 348 17.71 -6.95 -2.86
N VAL A 349 17.94 -7.36 -1.62
CA VAL A 349 17.17 -8.44 -0.98
C VAL A 349 15.68 -8.08 -0.88
N MET A 350 15.35 -6.84 -0.51
CA MET A 350 13.96 -6.37 -0.45
C MET A 350 13.32 -6.26 -1.83
N HIS A 351 14.08 -5.88 -2.85
CA HIS A 351 13.61 -5.89 -4.23
C HIS A 351 13.24 -7.32 -4.68
N GLN A 352 14.10 -8.31 -4.42
CA GLN A 352 13.81 -9.72 -4.72
C GLN A 352 12.57 -10.23 -3.98
N ALA A 353 12.38 -9.82 -2.73
CA ALA A 353 11.18 -10.14 -1.96
C ALA A 353 9.91 -9.56 -2.60
N LEU A 354 9.93 -8.30 -3.02
CA LEU A 354 8.81 -7.66 -3.72
C LEU A 354 8.51 -8.34 -5.07
N GLN A 355 9.55 -8.72 -5.82
CA GLN A 355 9.40 -9.47 -7.08
C GLN A 355 8.77 -10.86 -6.86
N LEU A 356 9.08 -11.53 -5.74
CA LEU A 356 8.47 -12.81 -5.39
C LEU A 356 6.98 -12.63 -5.07
N THR A 357 6.65 -11.69 -4.17
CA THR A 357 5.27 -11.47 -3.72
C THR A 357 4.33 -11.00 -4.82
N SER A 358 4.85 -10.44 -5.93
CA SER A 358 4.04 -10.05 -7.08
C SER A 358 3.76 -11.15 -8.10
N ARG A 359 4.43 -12.29 -7.99
CA ARG A 359 4.35 -13.38 -8.97
C ARG A 359 3.79 -14.68 -8.39
N SER A 360 3.98 -14.91 -7.10
CA SER A 360 3.52 -16.14 -6.45
C SER A 360 2.85 -15.86 -5.11
N PRO A 361 1.96 -16.77 -4.66
CA PRO A 361 1.51 -16.79 -3.27
C PRO A 361 2.71 -16.79 -2.32
N SER A 362 2.50 -16.25 -1.13
CA SER A 362 3.57 -16.13 -0.14
C SER A 362 3.00 -16.03 1.27
N VAL A 363 3.80 -16.43 2.26
CA VAL A 363 3.41 -16.48 3.67
C VAL A 363 4.15 -15.38 4.43
N ARG A 364 3.41 -14.52 5.14
CA ARG A 364 3.98 -13.59 6.12
C ARG A 364 3.82 -14.19 7.51
N THR A 365 4.92 -14.36 8.23
CA THR A 365 4.90 -14.83 9.62
C THR A 365 5.33 -13.71 10.54
N LEU A 366 4.47 -13.37 11.48
CA LEU A 366 4.73 -12.40 12.55
C LEU A 366 4.99 -13.17 13.85
N THR A 367 5.94 -12.69 14.64
CA THR A 367 6.22 -13.22 16.00
C THR A 367 6.00 -12.09 17.00
N PHE A 368 5.10 -12.32 17.94
CA PHE A 368 4.63 -11.34 18.91
C PHE A 368 5.38 -11.48 20.24
N THR A 369 5.36 -10.42 21.06
CA THR A 369 5.97 -10.47 22.41
C THR A 369 5.09 -11.17 23.44
N SER A 370 3.79 -11.32 23.17
CA SER A 370 2.83 -12.00 24.05
C SER A 370 1.64 -12.55 23.25
N GLN A 371 0.91 -13.50 23.84
CA GLN A 371 -0.27 -14.10 23.23
C GLN A 371 -1.41 -13.07 23.11
N ARG A 372 -1.58 -12.21 24.11
CA ARG A 372 -2.50 -11.05 24.05
C ARG A 372 -2.26 -10.18 22.82
N ASN A 373 -0.99 -9.87 22.53
CA ASN A 373 -0.63 -9.03 21.38
C ASN A 373 -0.96 -9.73 20.04
N LEU A 374 -0.79 -11.06 19.98
CA LEU A 374 -1.20 -11.85 18.82
C LEU A 374 -2.72 -11.79 18.63
N HIS A 375 -3.50 -11.95 19.71
CA HIS A 375 -4.96 -11.92 19.65
C HIS A 375 -5.50 -10.55 19.26
N GLU A 376 -4.95 -9.47 19.82
CA GLU A 376 -5.33 -8.10 19.45
C GLU A 376 -5.05 -7.82 17.96
N PHE A 377 -3.89 -8.26 17.46
CA PHE A 377 -3.57 -8.16 16.04
C PHE A 377 -4.54 -8.99 15.17
N GLN A 378 -4.84 -10.23 15.58
CA GLN A 378 -5.76 -11.11 14.86
C GLN A 378 -7.16 -10.52 14.79
N GLU A 379 -7.69 -10.00 15.89
CA GLU A 379 -8.99 -9.35 15.96
C GLU A 379 -9.05 -8.14 15.03
N ALA A 380 -8.05 -7.26 15.07
CA ALA A 380 -8.01 -6.09 14.19
C ALA A 380 -7.88 -6.46 12.70
N LEU A 381 -7.16 -7.54 12.38
CA LEU A 381 -6.96 -7.98 10.99
C LEU A 381 -8.21 -8.68 10.41
N THR A 382 -8.98 -9.37 11.25
CA THR A 382 -10.03 -10.30 10.78
C THR A 382 -11.44 -9.89 11.19
N GLY A 383 -11.60 -9.07 12.23
CA GLY A 383 -12.87 -8.82 12.89
C GLY A 383 -13.30 -9.93 13.86
N PHE A 384 -12.48 -10.97 14.06
CA PHE A 384 -12.78 -12.09 14.95
C PHE A 384 -11.98 -12.00 16.25
N LYS A 385 -12.70 -11.81 17.36
CA LYS A 385 -12.16 -11.84 18.71
C LYS A 385 -11.81 -13.27 19.12
N VAL A 386 -10.68 -13.44 19.77
CA VAL A 386 -10.25 -14.73 20.33
C VAL A 386 -10.85 -14.92 21.72
N LEU A 387 -11.63 -15.98 21.92
CA LEU A 387 -12.24 -16.35 23.21
C LEU A 387 -11.38 -17.37 23.97
N PHE A 388 -10.75 -18.28 23.24
CA PHE A 388 -9.89 -19.34 23.77
C PHE A 388 -8.76 -19.64 22.79
N ASP A 389 -7.56 -19.91 23.30
CA ASP A 389 -6.41 -20.37 22.51
C ASP A 389 -5.52 -21.27 23.39
N GLY A 390 -5.52 -22.56 23.10
CA GLY A 390 -4.87 -23.58 23.92
C GLY A 390 -4.35 -24.75 23.10
N ILE A 391 -3.51 -25.59 23.71
CA ILE A 391 -3.01 -26.82 23.09
C ILE A 391 -3.77 -28.00 23.71
N ALA A 392 -4.58 -28.68 22.91
CA ALA A 392 -5.19 -29.93 23.27
C ALA A 392 -4.16 -31.06 23.17
N ALA A 393 -4.15 -31.95 24.17
CA ALA A 393 -3.37 -33.17 24.15
C ALA A 393 -3.88 -34.13 23.07
N THR A 394 -5.19 -34.08 22.78
CA THR A 394 -5.82 -34.94 21.79
C THR A 394 -7.03 -34.27 21.17
N LEU A 395 -7.16 -34.36 19.84
CA LEU A 395 -8.42 -34.17 19.12
C LEU A 395 -8.79 -35.47 18.42
N ALA A 396 -10.01 -35.96 18.64
CA ALA A 396 -10.51 -37.17 18.04
C ALA A 396 -11.82 -36.96 17.29
N ILE A 397 -11.95 -37.57 16.11
CA ILE A 397 -13.17 -37.60 15.29
C ILE A 397 -13.68 -39.03 15.25
N SER A 398 -14.91 -39.27 15.73
CA SER A 398 -15.52 -40.60 15.77
C SER A 398 -16.36 -40.86 14.51
N ARG A 399 -15.69 -41.19 13.40
CA ARG A 399 -16.36 -41.33 12.11
C ARG A 399 -17.29 -42.53 12.02
N ARG A 400 -18.57 -42.30 11.70
CA ARG A 400 -19.56 -43.34 11.44
C ARG A 400 -19.36 -43.93 10.04
N ARG A 401 -19.24 -45.26 9.93
CA ARG A 401 -19.24 -45.94 8.62
C ARG A 401 -20.67 -46.15 8.16
N MET A 402 -20.99 -45.75 6.92
CA MET A 402 -22.35 -45.80 6.35
C MET A 402 -23.03 -47.18 6.31
N VAL A 403 -22.31 -48.29 6.56
CA VAL A 403 -22.84 -49.65 6.34
C VAL A 403 -22.52 -50.63 7.48
N VAL A 404 -21.78 -50.21 8.52
CA VAL A 404 -21.45 -51.06 9.68
C VAL A 404 -21.35 -50.19 10.94
N PRO A 405 -21.91 -50.59 12.09
CA PRO A 405 -21.77 -49.88 13.38
C PRO A 405 -20.36 -50.04 13.97
N ILE A 406 -19.33 -49.67 13.19
CA ILE A 406 -17.93 -49.61 13.61
C ILE A 406 -17.47 -48.18 13.40
N TYR A 407 -17.15 -47.50 14.50
CA TYR A 407 -16.55 -46.18 14.48
C TYR A 407 -15.07 -46.27 14.09
N LYS A 408 -14.66 -45.53 13.05
CA LYS A 408 -13.24 -45.31 12.79
C LYS A 408 -12.83 -44.04 13.52
N LYS A 409 -12.09 -44.19 14.62
CA LYS A 409 -11.54 -43.05 15.36
C LYS A 409 -10.35 -42.48 14.59
N TRP A 410 -10.44 -41.22 14.18
CA TRP A 410 -9.27 -40.44 13.76
C TRP A 410 -8.79 -39.64 14.95
N GLU A 411 -7.48 -39.62 15.18
CA GLU A 411 -6.91 -39.02 16.37
C GLU A 411 -5.67 -38.21 15.99
N ALA A 412 -5.68 -36.93 16.36
CA ALA A 412 -4.54 -36.04 16.31
C ALA A 412 -4.00 -35.87 17.74
N GLY A 413 -2.68 -35.84 17.88
CA GLY A 413 -2.02 -35.49 19.14
C GLY A 413 -2.09 -33.99 19.42
N ALA A 414 -0.95 -33.39 19.76
CA ALA A 414 -0.83 -31.96 20.03
C ALA A 414 -1.52 -31.11 18.94
N THR A 415 -2.60 -30.45 19.34
CA THR A 415 -3.47 -29.67 18.45
C THR A 415 -3.70 -28.30 19.06
N ARG A 416 -3.35 -27.24 18.34
CA ARG A 416 -3.70 -25.88 18.77
C ARG A 416 -5.16 -25.60 18.43
N ILE A 417 -5.95 -25.36 19.46
CA ILE A 417 -7.37 -25.04 19.36
C ILE A 417 -7.57 -23.57 19.67
N GLN A 418 -8.24 -22.87 18.76
CA GLN A 418 -8.70 -21.51 18.98
C GLN A 418 -10.23 -21.47 18.84
N VAL A 419 -10.90 -20.77 19.75
CA VAL A 419 -12.32 -20.42 19.59
C VAL A 419 -12.39 -18.93 19.33
N VAL A 420 -12.99 -18.55 18.21
CA VAL A 420 -13.09 -17.16 17.77
C VAL A 420 -14.54 -16.76 17.57
N GLN A 421 -14.83 -15.47 17.74
CA GLN A 421 -16.16 -14.90 17.61
C GLN A 421 -16.12 -13.60 16.81
N SER A 422 -17.05 -13.46 15.87
CA SER A 422 -17.40 -12.17 15.26
C SER A 422 -18.92 -12.07 15.21
N GLU A 423 -19.48 -11.01 15.77
CA GLU A 423 -20.93 -10.85 15.95
C GLU A 423 -21.59 -12.10 16.57
N ASN A 424 -22.46 -12.78 15.81
CA ASN A 424 -23.17 -14.00 16.20
C ASN A 424 -22.50 -15.29 15.71
N ILE A 425 -21.37 -15.19 15.01
CA ILE A 425 -20.63 -16.33 14.48
C ILE A 425 -19.55 -16.73 15.49
N ILE A 426 -19.62 -17.98 15.97
CA ILE A 426 -18.56 -18.60 16.77
C ILE A 426 -17.94 -19.72 15.92
N GLN A 427 -16.61 -19.79 15.86
CA GLN A 427 -15.89 -20.77 15.06
C GLN A 427 -14.77 -21.41 15.88
N VAL A 428 -14.59 -22.73 15.71
CA VAL A 428 -13.44 -23.47 16.22
C VAL A 428 -12.42 -23.61 15.11
N LEU A 429 -11.17 -23.26 15.41
CA LEU A 429 -10.01 -23.46 14.55
C LEU A 429 -9.13 -24.52 15.20
N ALA A 430 -8.72 -25.53 14.43
CA ALA A 430 -7.81 -26.57 14.87
C ALA A 430 -6.61 -26.64 13.93
N PHE A 431 -5.41 -26.52 14.50
CA PHE A 431 -4.15 -26.68 13.78
C PHE A 431 -3.39 -27.89 14.33
N PHE A 432 -2.98 -28.77 13.42
CA PHE A 432 -2.40 -30.06 13.77
C PHE A 432 -0.88 -30.08 13.59
N GLU A 433 -0.16 -30.73 14.50
CA GLU A 433 1.29 -30.97 14.34
C GLU A 433 1.57 -32.19 13.45
N ASP A 434 0.96 -33.34 13.77
CA ASP A 434 1.28 -34.64 13.16
C ASP A 434 0.03 -35.44 12.76
N PHE A 435 -1.01 -34.77 12.26
CA PHE A 435 -2.24 -35.46 11.87
C PHE A 435 -2.14 -36.02 10.45
N HIS A 436 -2.43 -37.32 10.31
CA HIS A 436 -2.34 -38.03 9.02
C HIS A 436 -3.38 -37.59 7.98
N HIS A 437 -4.45 -36.91 8.41
CA HIS A 437 -5.58 -36.58 7.54
C HIS A 437 -5.62 -35.11 7.09
N GLY A 438 -4.91 -34.20 7.77
CA GLY A 438 -4.82 -32.80 7.34
C GLY A 438 -3.96 -31.95 8.28
N GLU A 439 -3.72 -30.69 7.90
CA GLU A 439 -2.85 -29.77 8.66
C GLU A 439 -3.63 -28.73 9.47
N SER A 440 -4.89 -28.47 9.09
CA SER A 440 -5.82 -27.63 9.84
C SER A 440 -7.26 -27.96 9.48
N MET A 441 -8.20 -27.48 10.30
CA MET A 441 -9.61 -27.40 9.98
C MET A 441 -10.26 -26.24 10.73
N SER A 442 -11.38 -25.75 10.21
CA SER A 442 -12.23 -24.82 10.92
C SER A 442 -13.70 -25.16 10.72
N PHE A 443 -14.53 -24.92 11.74
CA PHE A 443 -15.97 -25.17 11.65
C PHE A 443 -16.74 -24.24 12.60
N PRO A 444 -17.91 -23.74 12.17
CA PRO A 444 -18.75 -22.90 13.01
C PRO A 444 -19.47 -23.72 14.08
N LEU A 445 -19.65 -23.15 15.27
CA LEU A 445 -20.52 -23.66 16.31
C LEU A 445 -21.89 -23.02 16.20
N LYS A 446 -22.94 -23.81 16.40
CA LYS A 446 -24.33 -23.38 16.40
C LYS A 446 -24.91 -23.44 17.82
N PRO A 447 -25.90 -22.59 18.14
CA PRO A 447 -26.62 -22.67 19.42
C PRO A 447 -27.31 -24.01 19.67
N THR A 448 -27.55 -24.78 18.61
CA THR A 448 -28.18 -26.12 18.65
C THR A 448 -27.19 -27.25 18.88
N ASP A 449 -25.88 -26.98 18.89
CA ASP A 449 -24.88 -28.02 19.08
C ASP A 449 -24.91 -28.52 20.53
N VAL A 450 -24.69 -29.83 20.71
CA VAL A 450 -24.74 -30.48 22.02
C VAL A 450 -23.32 -30.74 22.51
N PHE A 451 -23.04 -30.29 23.73
CA PHE A 451 -21.74 -30.39 24.36
C PHE A 451 -21.80 -31.29 25.59
N GLU A 452 -20.91 -32.28 25.65
CA GLU A 452 -20.77 -33.21 26.78
C GLU A 452 -19.41 -33.04 27.43
N ALA A 453 -19.37 -32.89 28.75
CA ALA A 453 -18.12 -32.96 29.50
C ALA A 453 -17.60 -34.40 29.47
N VAL A 454 -16.32 -34.56 29.13
CA VAL A 454 -15.68 -35.88 29.05
C VAL A 454 -14.38 -35.88 29.85
N SER A 455 -14.17 -36.96 30.58
CA SER A 455 -12.90 -37.23 31.27
C SER A 455 -12.38 -38.61 30.88
N ARG A 456 -11.14 -38.67 30.39
CA ARG A 456 -10.50 -39.92 29.96
C ARG A 456 -9.03 -39.91 30.33
N ASN A 457 -8.57 -40.93 31.05
CA ASN A 457 -7.15 -41.10 31.40
C ASN A 457 -6.52 -39.86 32.08
N LYS A 458 -7.27 -39.19 32.97
CA LYS A 458 -6.92 -37.91 33.63
C LYS A 458 -6.94 -36.67 32.72
N LEU A 459 -7.22 -36.83 31.44
CA LEU A 459 -7.51 -35.70 30.55
C LEU A 459 -8.96 -35.26 30.76
N ALA A 460 -9.17 -33.96 30.84
CA ALA A 460 -10.49 -33.34 30.86
C ALA A 460 -10.76 -32.70 29.51
N GLY A 461 -12.02 -32.63 29.11
CA GLY A 461 -12.34 -32.08 27.81
C GLY A 461 -13.81 -32.03 27.49
N ILE A 462 -14.08 -31.79 26.22
CA ILE A 462 -15.41 -31.58 25.67
C ILE A 462 -15.61 -32.50 24.49
N LYS A 463 -16.79 -33.13 24.43
CA LYS A 463 -17.29 -33.80 23.24
C LYS A 463 -18.38 -32.94 22.64
N ILE A 464 -18.28 -32.69 21.34
CA ILE A 464 -19.30 -32.06 20.52
C ILE A 464 -20.02 -33.20 19.80
N ASP A 465 -21.29 -33.43 20.15
CA ASP A 465 -22.11 -34.49 19.57
C ASP A 465 -22.59 -34.08 18.17
N ASP A 466 -22.48 -34.97 17.19
CA ASP A 466 -22.90 -34.73 15.80
C ASP A 466 -22.37 -33.41 15.19
N ALA A 467 -21.10 -33.09 15.45
CA ALA A 467 -20.46 -31.87 14.98
C ALA A 467 -20.42 -31.83 13.45
N LYS A 468 -20.73 -30.67 12.86
CA LYS A 468 -20.75 -30.46 11.40
C LYS A 468 -19.50 -29.72 10.97
N PHE A 469 -18.64 -30.39 10.20
CA PHE A 469 -17.34 -29.84 9.83
C PHE A 469 -16.88 -30.31 8.43
N PRO A 470 -15.96 -29.55 7.79
CA PRO A 470 -15.22 -30.02 6.62
C PRO A 470 -14.16 -31.05 7.05
N LEU A 471 -14.02 -32.15 6.31
CA LEU A 471 -12.95 -33.10 6.59
C LEU A 471 -11.59 -32.43 6.41
N PRO A 472 -10.64 -32.63 7.35
CA PRO A 472 -9.25 -32.29 7.12
C PRO A 472 -8.77 -32.97 5.84
N ARG A 473 -8.09 -32.21 4.97
CA ARG A 473 -7.56 -32.69 3.70
C ARG A 473 -6.05 -32.61 3.69
N ARG A 474 -5.44 -33.50 2.91
CA ARG A 474 -4.05 -33.37 2.48
C ARG A 474 -4.03 -33.07 0.99
N PRO A 475 -2.97 -32.41 0.49
CA PRO A 475 -2.82 -32.21 -0.94
C PRO A 475 -2.71 -33.59 -1.61
N GLU A 476 -3.77 -34.01 -2.29
CA GLU A 476 -3.79 -35.21 -3.14
C GLU A 476 -3.52 -34.77 -4.59
N GLY A 477 -2.26 -34.88 -5.04
CA GLY A 477 -1.89 -34.56 -6.42
C GLY A 477 -1.58 -33.08 -6.69
N HIS A 478 -1.65 -32.69 -7.96
CA HIS A 478 -1.05 -31.45 -8.52
C HIS A 478 -1.98 -30.20 -8.51
N GLU A 479 -3.23 -30.30 -8.06
CA GLU A 479 -4.24 -29.25 -8.29
C GLU A 479 -4.43 -28.26 -7.11
N GLU A 480 -4.31 -28.70 -5.85
CA GLU A 480 -4.42 -27.83 -4.68
C GLU A 480 -3.04 -27.56 -4.06
N SER A 481 -2.73 -26.29 -3.78
CA SER A 481 -1.47 -25.95 -3.15
C SER A 481 -1.45 -26.49 -1.70
N ALA A 482 -0.34 -27.06 -1.26
CA ALA A 482 -0.20 -27.55 0.10
C ALA A 482 -0.46 -26.47 1.17
N ASP A 483 -0.28 -25.20 0.82
CA ASP A 483 -0.58 -24.07 1.69
C ASP A 483 -2.09 -23.83 1.82
N ASP A 484 -2.89 -24.01 0.75
CA ASP A 484 -4.33 -23.76 0.83
C ASP A 484 -5.04 -24.65 1.85
N LEU A 485 -4.50 -25.84 2.11
CA LEU A 485 -5.02 -26.82 3.07
C LEU A 485 -4.44 -26.70 4.48
N ALA A 486 -3.36 -25.92 4.65
CA ALA A 486 -2.69 -25.71 5.92
C ALA A 486 -3.12 -24.42 6.64
N PHE A 487 -3.92 -23.58 5.97
CA PHE A 487 -4.44 -22.34 6.51
C PHE A 487 -5.96 -22.39 6.54
N VAL A 488 -6.56 -21.64 7.47
CA VAL A 488 -8.02 -21.54 7.62
C VAL A 488 -8.49 -20.14 7.25
N CYS A 489 -9.69 -20.06 6.68
CA CYS A 489 -10.41 -18.83 6.40
C CYS A 489 -11.54 -18.64 7.44
N LEU A 490 -11.75 -17.41 7.89
CA LEU A 490 -12.76 -17.06 8.91
C LEU A 490 -14.03 -16.46 8.29
N ASP A 491 -13.89 -15.71 7.21
CA ASP A 491 -14.96 -15.00 6.53
C ASP A 491 -15.80 -15.88 5.59
N LEU A 492 -15.20 -16.93 5.03
CA LEU A 492 -15.88 -17.92 4.21
C LEU A 492 -15.53 -19.35 4.70
N PRO A 493 -16.19 -19.83 5.78
CA PRO A 493 -15.96 -21.18 6.28
C PRO A 493 -16.30 -22.23 5.21
N GLU A 494 -15.53 -23.31 5.17
CA GLU A 494 -15.82 -24.43 4.27
C GLU A 494 -17.17 -25.07 4.62
N ILE A 495 -17.91 -25.47 3.58
CA ILE A 495 -19.20 -26.14 3.73
C ILE A 495 -18.98 -27.51 4.41
N PRO A 496 -19.70 -27.82 5.49
CA PRO A 496 -19.55 -29.10 6.18
C PRO A 496 -20.04 -30.24 5.29
N GLY A 497 -19.17 -31.23 5.08
CA GLY A 497 -19.46 -32.44 4.31
C GLY A 497 -19.74 -33.68 5.18
N GLU A 498 -19.42 -33.60 6.48
CA GLU A 498 -19.57 -34.71 7.44
C GLU A 498 -20.29 -34.25 8.71
N HIS A 499 -20.81 -35.22 9.45
CA HIS A 499 -21.44 -35.04 10.76
C HIS A 499 -21.01 -36.18 11.70
N ASP A 500 -20.09 -35.89 12.63
CA ASP A 500 -19.53 -36.90 13.53
C ASP A 500 -19.15 -36.30 14.88
N ASP A 501 -19.02 -37.14 15.90
CA ASP A 501 -18.65 -36.68 17.23
C ASP A 501 -17.18 -36.23 17.24
N ILE A 502 -16.92 -35.00 17.71
CA ILE A 502 -15.57 -34.49 17.96
C ILE A 502 -15.30 -34.49 19.45
N THR A 503 -14.18 -35.08 19.88
CA THR A 503 -13.72 -35.06 21.27
C THR A 503 -12.40 -34.30 21.36
N ILE A 504 -12.34 -33.27 22.20
CA ILE A 504 -11.12 -32.48 22.45
C ILE A 504 -10.74 -32.67 23.91
N LEU A 505 -9.51 -33.13 24.16
CA LEU A 505 -8.99 -33.44 25.49
C LEU A 505 -7.73 -32.61 25.81
N PHE A 506 -7.67 -32.06 27.01
CA PHE A 506 -6.58 -31.25 27.54
C PHE A 506 -5.93 -31.92 28.75
N ASP A 507 -4.66 -31.60 29.00
CA ASP A 507 -3.91 -32.12 30.16
C ASP A 507 -4.39 -31.53 31.49
N SER A 508 -5.01 -30.34 31.46
CA SER A 508 -5.56 -29.66 32.64
C SER A 508 -6.87 -28.95 32.32
N GLU A 509 -7.71 -28.76 33.34
CA GLU A 509 -8.93 -27.93 33.27
C GLU A 509 -8.60 -26.43 33.29
N GLU A 510 -7.38 -26.05 33.68
CA GLU A 510 -6.92 -24.66 33.67
C GLU A 510 -6.53 -24.23 32.25
N GLY A 511 -7.41 -23.48 31.59
CA GLY A 511 -7.12 -22.73 30.35
C GLY A 511 -7.14 -21.22 30.59
N GLU A 512 -6.33 -20.48 29.82
CA GLU A 512 -6.44 -19.00 29.78
C GLU A 512 -7.69 -18.60 28.96
N CYS A 513 -8.83 -18.48 29.64
CA CYS A 513 -10.03 -17.86 29.06
C CYS A 513 -9.89 -16.33 29.15
N TYR A 514 -10.01 -15.64 28.01
CA TYR A 514 -9.98 -14.18 27.94
C TYR A 514 -11.41 -13.62 28.06
N ASP A 515 -11.87 -13.38 29.28
CA ASP A 515 -13.15 -12.70 29.54
C ASP A 515 -12.92 -11.36 30.26
N PRO A 516 -13.23 -10.19 29.66
CA PRO A 516 -13.16 -8.90 30.34
C PRO A 516 -14.25 -8.69 31.41
N HIS A 517 -15.25 -9.56 31.51
CA HIS A 517 -16.40 -9.43 32.42
C HIS A 517 -16.47 -10.47 33.54
N VAL A 518 -15.58 -11.46 33.59
CA VAL A 518 -15.55 -12.41 34.71
C VAL A 518 -14.58 -11.92 35.79
N LYS A 519 -15.14 -11.21 36.78
CA LYS A 519 -14.55 -11.20 38.12
C LYS A 519 -14.57 -12.65 38.60
N ARG A 520 -13.39 -13.27 38.75
CA ARG A 520 -13.22 -14.54 39.49
C ARG A 520 -13.95 -14.42 40.82
N VAL A 521 -15.12 -15.05 40.94
CA VAL A 521 -15.71 -15.35 42.23
C VAL A 521 -14.93 -16.55 42.76
N GLN A 522 -13.89 -16.27 43.56
CA GLN A 522 -13.37 -17.26 44.49
C GLN A 522 -14.48 -17.54 45.49
N ASN A 523 -14.94 -18.79 45.58
CA ASN A 523 -15.72 -19.26 46.72
C ASN A 523 -15.36 -20.71 47.03
N GLY A 524 -14.94 -20.93 48.28
CA GLY A 524 -15.15 -22.15 49.06
C GLY A 524 -14.23 -23.31 48.78
#